data_AF-A0A3N9W318-F1
#
_entry.id   AF-A0A3N9W318-F1
#
_cell.length_a   1.000
_cell.length_b   1.000
_cell.length_c   1.000
_cell.angle_alpha   90.00
_cell.angle_beta   90.00
_cell.angle_gamma   90.00
#
_symmetry.space_group_name_H-M   'P 1'
#
loop_
_entity.id
_entity.type
_entity.pdbx_description
1 polymer ?
#
loop_
_entity_poly.entity_id
_entity_poly.type
_entity_poly.pdbx_seq_one_letter_code
_entity_poly.pdbx_strand_id
1 'polypeptide(L)' 'MRPIFVRVIRVLDWPTYDGWLWIDGYELAANGDAVARRSLFVMPAGLIWAEPPAPATRRSTTRTPVKRGPVRVG' A
#
# COMPACT_ATOMS: atom_id res chain seq x y z
N MET A 1 -3.74 -25.53 1.61
CA MET A 1 -3.97 -24.15 2.09
C MET A 1 -3.60 -23.18 0.98
N ARG A 2 -4.31 -22.06 0.83
CA ARG A 2 -4.00 -21.04 -0.19
C ARG A 2 -3.41 -19.81 0.51
N PRO A 3 -2.20 -19.36 0.16
CA PRO A 3 -1.64 -18.16 0.74
C PRO A 3 -2.42 -16.92 0.31
N ILE A 4 -2.38 -15.88 1.13
CA ILE A 4 -2.82 -14.53 0.79
C ILE A 4 -1.60 -13.62 0.64
N PHE A 5 -1.68 -12.63 -0.24
CA PHE A 5 -0.67 -11.59 -0.34
C PHE A 5 -1.18 -10.34 0.36
N VAL A 6 -0.33 -9.71 1.16
CA VAL A 6 -0.69 -8.51 1.92
C VAL A 6 0.34 -7.43 1.69
N ARG A 7 -0.12 -6.25 1.26
CA ARG A 7 0.71 -5.04 1.24
C ARG A 7 0.53 -4.30 2.57
N VAL A 8 1.59 -4.29 3.37
CA VAL A 8 1.63 -3.60 4.66
C VAL A 8 1.56 -2.09 4.45
N ILE A 9 0.72 -1.41 5.22
CA ILE A 9 0.59 0.06 5.21
C ILE A 9 0.95 0.70 6.55
N ARG A 10 0.83 -0.05 7.65
CA ARG A 10 1.13 0.43 8.99
C ARG A 10 1.43 -0.74 9.92
N VAL A 11 2.37 -0.52 10.83
CA VAL A 11 2.55 -1.34 12.03
C VAL A 11 1.77 -0.67 13.16
N LEU A 12 1.00 -1.44 13.93
CA LEU A 12 0.20 -0.92 15.03
C LEU A 12 0.97 -1.10 16.35
N ASP A 13 1.07 -0.03 17.14
CA ASP A 13 1.73 -0.04 18.46
C ASP A 13 0.84 -0.60 19.58
N TRP A 14 0.02 -1.60 19.25
CA TRP A 14 -0.85 -2.27 20.23
C TRP A 14 -0.05 -3.26 21.08
N PRO A 15 -0.47 -3.56 22.33
CA PRO A 15 0.18 -4.57 23.14
C PRO A 15 0.28 -5.93 22.42
N THR A 16 1.46 -6.54 22.42
CA THR A 16 1.73 -7.86 21.82
C THR A 16 2.48 -8.79 22.78
N TYR A 17 2.62 -10.05 22.37
CA TYR A 17 3.56 -10.99 22.98
C TYR A 17 4.94 -10.87 22.32
N ASP A 18 5.97 -11.41 22.99
CA ASP A 18 7.33 -11.42 22.44
C ASP A 18 7.36 -12.06 21.04
N GLY A 19 7.98 -11.35 20.09
CA GLY A 19 8.05 -11.77 18.69
C GLY A 19 6.74 -11.67 17.89
N TRP A 20 5.63 -11.16 18.46
CA TRP A 20 4.37 -10.94 17.74
C TRP A 20 4.15 -9.47 17.39
N LEU A 21 3.44 -9.22 16.29
CA LEU A 21 3.22 -7.91 15.73
C LEU A 21 1.78 -7.75 15.20
N TRP A 22 1.19 -6.58 15.45
CA TRP A 22 -0.01 -6.14 14.74
C TRP A 22 0.36 -5.32 13.51
N ILE A 23 -0.19 -5.68 12.35
CA ILE A 23 -0.04 -4.95 11.10
C ILE A 23 -1.40 -4.63 10.49
N ASP A 24 -1.49 -3.47 9.85
CA ASP A 24 -2.56 -3.12 8.92
C ASP A 24 -2.04 -3.24 7.50
N GLY A 25 -2.82 -3.88 6.64
CA GLY A 25 -2.45 -4.08 5.24
C GLY A 25 -3.64 -4.30 4.32
N TYR A 26 -3.37 -4.20 3.02
CA TYR A 26 -4.32 -4.57 1.98
C TYR A 26 -4.05 -5.99 1.51
N GLU A 27 -5.06 -6.85 1.55
CA GLU A 27 -5.03 -8.11 0.80
C GLU A 27 -5.04 -7.81 -0.69
N LEU A 28 -4.19 -8.51 -1.43
CA LEU A 28 -4.04 -8.35 -2.87
C LEU A 28 -4.70 -9.52 -3.61
N ALA A 29 -5.45 -9.19 -4.66
CA ALA A 29 -5.84 -10.16 -5.69
C ALA A 29 -4.63 -10.55 -6.56
N ALA A 30 -4.82 -11.56 -7.42
CA ALA A 30 -3.77 -12.07 -8.30
C ALA A 30 -3.21 -11.01 -9.27
N ASN A 31 -3.99 -9.97 -9.58
CA ASN A 31 -3.59 -8.83 -10.41
C ASN A 31 -2.87 -7.72 -9.63
N GLY A 32 -2.73 -7.86 -8.30
CA GLY A 32 -2.09 -6.87 -7.43
C GLY A 32 -3.02 -5.78 -6.90
N ASP A 33 -4.32 -5.83 -7.21
CA ASP A 33 -5.29 -4.87 -6.70
C ASP A 33 -5.65 -5.15 -5.24
N ALA A 34 -5.85 -4.08 -4.47
CA ALA A 34 -6.30 -4.15 -3.08
C ALA A 34 -7.79 -4.54 -3.04
N VAL A 35 -8.09 -5.72 -2.50
CA VAL A 35 -9.47 -6.23 -2.41
C VAL A 35 -10.10 -6.04 -1.04
N ALA A 36 -9.28 -6.03 0.02
CA ALA A 36 -9.75 -5.87 1.39
C ALA A 36 -8.66 -5.22 2.25
N ARG A 37 -9.07 -4.44 3.26
CA ARG A 37 -8.19 -4.01 4.34
C ARG A 37 -8.30 -5.00 5.50
N ARG A 38 -7.15 -5.40 6.05
CA ARG A 38 -7.07 -6.35 7.16
C ARG A 38 -6.10 -5.85 8.23
N SER A 39 -6.49 -6.06 9.48
CA SER A 39 -5.61 -5.97 10.65
C SER A 39 -5.21 -7.39 11.03
N LEU A 40 -3.91 -7.69 11.03
CA LEU A 40 -3.38 -9.04 11.22
C LEU A 40 -2.45 -9.07 12.42
N PHE A 41 -2.61 -10.07 13.28
CA PHE A 41 -1.68 -10.41 14.35
C PHE A 41 -0.78 -11.55 13.89
N VAL A 42 0.50 -11.27 13.68
CA VAL A 42 1.43 -12.16 13.00
C VAL A 42 2.74 -12.29 13.76
N MET A 43 3.44 -13.40 13.55
CA MET A 43 4.83 -13.56 13.95
C MET A 43 5.72 -13.22 12.75
N PRO A 44 6.51 -12.12 12.79
CA PRO A 44 7.32 -11.70 11.65
C PRO A 44 8.31 -12.75 11.14
N ALA A 45 8.83 -13.59 12.03
CA ALA A 45 9.76 -14.67 11.69
C ALA A 45 9.15 -15.74 10.75
N GLY A 46 7.81 -15.86 10.70
CA GLY A 46 7.11 -16.78 9.82
C GLY A 46 6.62 -16.16 8.51
N LEU A 47 6.87 -14.87 8.27
CA LEU A 47 6.43 -14.18 7.06
C LEU A 47 7.36 -14.46 5.89
N ILE A 48 6.77 -14.64 4.71
CA ILE A 48 7.50 -14.73 3.44
C ILE A 48 7.34 -13.38 2.73
N TRP A 49 8.47 -12.72 2.47
CA TRP A 49 8.48 -11.49 1.68
C TRP A 49 8.31 -11.82 0.20
N ALA A 50 7.22 -11.32 -0.38
CA ALA A 50 7.03 -11.40 -1.81
C ALA A 50 7.97 -10.40 -2.51
N GLU A 51 8.56 -10.81 -3.63
CA GLU A 51 9.30 -9.88 -4.49
C GLU A 51 8.36 -8.74 -4.90
N PRO A 52 8.74 -7.47 -4.66
CA PRO A 52 7.90 -6.36 -5.06
C PRO A 52 7.69 -6.42 -6.58
N PRO A 53 6.46 -6.23 -7.08
CA PRO A 53 6.24 -6.15 -8.51
C PRO A 53 7.09 -5.02 -9.08
N ALA A 54 7.73 -5.26 -10.23
CA ALA A 54 8.54 -4.27 -10.92
C ALA A 54 7.79 -2.92 -10.90
N PRO A 55 8.46 -1.81 -10.52
CA PRO A 55 7.79 -0.54 -10.35
C PRO A 55 7.01 -0.22 -11.63
N ALA A 56 5.67 -0.21 -11.53
CA ALA A 56 4.84 0.22 -12.63
C ALA A 56 5.36 1.61 -13.01
N THR A 57 5.91 1.75 -14.24
CA THR A 57 6.37 3.02 -14.77
C THR A 57 5.28 4.03 -14.49
N ARG A 58 5.51 4.91 -13.51
CA ARG A 58 4.56 5.96 -13.13
C ARG A 58 4.30 6.70 -14.44
N ARG A 59 3.12 6.51 -15.04
CA ARG A 59 2.69 7.37 -16.13
C ARG A 59 2.65 8.75 -15.49
N SER A 60 3.68 9.54 -15.75
CA SER A 60 3.73 10.93 -15.38
C SER A 60 2.51 11.55 -16.04
N THR A 61 1.46 11.75 -15.25
CA THR A 61 0.37 12.64 -15.63
C THR A 61 1.01 14.02 -15.62
N THR A 62 1.61 14.37 -16.76
CA THR A 62 2.15 15.70 -17.00
C THR A 62 0.96 16.65 -16.87
N ARG A 63 0.79 17.23 -15.67
CA ARG A 63 -0.19 18.27 -15.42
C ARG A 63 0.25 19.46 -16.26
N THR A 64 -0.39 19.65 -17.41
CA THR A 64 -0.18 20.83 -18.23
C THR A 64 -0.61 22.04 -17.40
N PRO A 65 0.30 22.98 -17.07
CA PRO A 65 -0.10 24.17 -16.34
C PRO A 65 -0.97 25.04 -17.25
N VAL A 66 -2.19 25.33 -16.82
CA VAL A 66 -3.08 26.29 -17.50
C VAL A 66 -2.46 27.68 -17.36
N LYS A 67 -2.03 28.27 -18.49
CA LYS A 67 -1.54 29.65 -18.53
C LYS A 67 -2.71 30.58 -18.19
N ARG A 68 -2.67 31.24 -17.02
CA ARG A 68 -3.62 32.29 -16.65
C ARG A 68 -3.21 33.58 -17.38
N GLY A 69 -4.02 34.02 -18.34
CA GLY A 69 -3.88 35.33 -18.97
C GLY A 69 -4.32 36.45 -18.02
N PRO A 70 -3.85 37.70 -18.22
CA PRO A 70 -4.21 38.82 -17.35
C PRO A 70 -5.67 39.21 -17.55
N VAL A 71 -6.42 39.28 -16.45
CA VAL A 71 -7.79 39.80 -16.42
C VAL A 71 -7.71 41.32 -16.51
N ARG A 72 -8.32 41.91 -17.54
CA ARG A 72 -8.51 43.37 -17.62
C ARG A 72 -9.77 43.74 -16.84
N VAL A 73 -9.60 44.57 -15.81
CA VAL A 73 -10.71 45.24 -15.11
C VAL A 73 -10.83 46.63 -15.72
N GLY A 74 -12.01 46.93 -16.26
CA GLY A 74 -12.44 48.26 -16.70
C GLY A 74 -13.47 48.83 -15.74
#